data_AF-A0A2U9SCX6-F1
#
_entry.id   AF-A0A2U9SCX6-F1
#
_cell.length_a   1.000
_cell.length_b   1.000
_cell.length_c   1.000
_cell.angle_alpha   90.00
_cell.angle_beta   90.00
_cell.angle_gamma   90.00
#
_symmetry.space_group_name_H-M   'P 1'
#
loop_
_entity.id
_entity.type
_entity.pdbx_description
1 polymer ?
#
loop_
_entity_poly.entity_id
_entity_poly.type
_entity_poly.pdbx_seq_one_letter_code
_entity_poly.pdbx_strand_id
1 'polypeptide(L)'
;MLAAKALAGLLLYPGPALIEALPEIAAVLRASGLPDRDRNGVAAFCDGLASTDLLEAQSTYIALFDRNPSLSLYLFGHVHGDSRERGQAMADLVADYNRMGLELTGDELPDYIPVFLEFASLHGEAEARALIGEIAEVVALLAERLEKRGSPYAAVFRAVETLGGRQADRETIEARLSEPEPADTPEALDAQYEEAPVNFMEPAAADSPCSKAAALVREFNRDLPPARATDKC
;
A
#
# COMPACT_ATOMS: atom_id res chain seq x y z
N MET A 1 -2.19 -19.24 -11.76
CA MET A 1 -2.98 -19.77 -10.61
C MET A 1 -4.28 -19.00 -10.39
N LEU A 2 -5.46 -19.58 -10.70
CA LEU A 2 -6.76 -18.87 -10.65
C LEU A 2 -7.17 -18.36 -9.26
N ALA A 3 -6.79 -19.06 -8.19
CA ALA A 3 -7.13 -18.64 -6.82
C ALA A 3 -6.55 -17.26 -6.46
N ALA A 4 -5.34 -16.94 -6.94
CA ALA A 4 -4.73 -15.62 -6.71
C ALA A 4 -5.54 -14.50 -7.39
N LYS A 5 -5.99 -14.73 -8.63
CA LYS A 5 -6.85 -13.79 -9.35
C LYS A 5 -8.20 -13.60 -8.68
N ALA A 6 -8.79 -14.67 -8.18
CA ALA A 6 -10.05 -14.63 -7.45
C ALA A 6 -9.93 -13.80 -6.15
N LEU A 7 -8.84 -13.98 -5.39
CA LEU A 7 -8.57 -13.17 -4.20
C LEU A 7 -8.26 -11.70 -4.54
N ALA A 8 -7.53 -11.45 -5.64
CA ALA A 8 -7.29 -10.09 -6.15
C ALA A 8 -8.61 -9.36 -6.40
N GLY A 9 -9.58 -10.02 -7.06
CA GLY A 9 -10.90 -9.45 -7.32
C GLY A 9 -11.67 -9.04 -6.06
N LEU A 10 -11.56 -9.81 -4.97
CA LEU A 10 -12.22 -9.49 -3.70
C LEU A 10 -11.60 -8.30 -2.96
N LEU A 11 -10.38 -7.91 -3.33
CA LEU A 11 -9.68 -6.75 -2.79
C LEU A 11 -9.87 -5.49 -3.65
N LEU A 12 -10.61 -5.56 -4.76
CA LEU A 12 -10.96 -4.39 -5.54
C LEU A 12 -12.08 -3.58 -4.88
N TYR A 13 -12.15 -2.29 -5.22
CA TYR A 13 -13.26 -1.44 -4.82
C TYR A 13 -14.61 -2.06 -5.22
N PRO A 14 -15.58 -2.19 -4.29
CA PRO A 14 -16.84 -2.86 -4.58
C PRO A 14 -17.67 -2.06 -5.57
N GLY A 15 -17.85 -2.63 -6.76
CA GLY A 15 -18.72 -2.13 -7.81
C GLY A 15 -19.70 -3.19 -8.29
N PRO A 16 -20.70 -2.81 -9.12
CA PRO A 16 -21.72 -3.75 -9.59
C PRO A 16 -21.14 -5.00 -10.26
N ALA A 17 -20.08 -4.84 -11.05
CA ALA A 17 -19.40 -5.94 -11.72
C ALA A 17 -18.75 -6.93 -10.73
N LEU A 18 -18.19 -6.44 -9.61
CA LEU A 18 -17.64 -7.32 -8.57
C LEU A 18 -18.77 -8.11 -7.92
N ILE A 19 -19.87 -7.45 -7.55
CA ILE A 19 -21.02 -8.10 -6.91
C ILE A 19 -21.60 -9.19 -7.80
N GLU A 20 -21.74 -8.93 -9.11
CA GLU A 20 -22.20 -9.91 -10.08
C GLU A 20 -21.24 -11.11 -10.21
N ALA A 21 -19.93 -10.87 -10.08
CA ALA A 21 -18.90 -11.91 -10.17
C ALA A 21 -18.70 -12.74 -8.89
N LEU A 22 -19.25 -12.32 -7.73
CA LEU A 22 -19.04 -13.01 -6.44
C LEU A 22 -19.34 -14.52 -6.47
N PRO A 23 -20.44 -15.00 -7.11
CA PRO A 23 -20.71 -16.44 -7.18
C PRO A 23 -19.63 -17.23 -7.92
N GLU A 24 -19.06 -16.66 -8.98
CA GLU A 24 -17.99 -17.27 -9.77
C GLU A 24 -16.67 -17.27 -9.00
N ILE A 25 -16.34 -16.14 -8.38
CA ILE A 25 -15.16 -16.01 -7.50
C ILE A 25 -15.23 -17.05 -6.37
N ALA A 26 -16.37 -17.16 -5.69
CA ALA A 26 -16.57 -18.15 -4.64
C ALA A 26 -16.45 -19.59 -5.16
N ALA A 27 -16.93 -19.89 -6.37
CA ALA A 27 -16.77 -21.20 -7.00
C ALA A 27 -15.29 -21.53 -7.29
N VAL A 28 -14.53 -20.59 -7.83
CA VAL A 28 -13.08 -20.74 -8.06
C VAL A 28 -12.34 -21.03 -6.76
N LEU A 29 -12.65 -20.28 -5.70
CA LEU A 29 -12.00 -20.46 -4.40
C LEU A 29 -12.39 -21.78 -3.73
N ARG A 30 -13.64 -22.22 -3.86
CA ARG A 30 -14.07 -23.55 -3.38
C ARG A 30 -13.32 -24.69 -4.08
N ALA A 31 -13.07 -24.56 -5.37
CA ALA A 31 -12.33 -25.55 -6.16
C ALA A 31 -10.81 -25.46 -5.99
N SER A 32 -10.31 -24.44 -5.28
CA SER A 32 -8.88 -24.25 -5.05
C SER A 32 -8.32 -25.24 -4.01
N GLY A 33 -6.98 -25.32 -3.96
CA GLY A 33 -6.24 -26.09 -2.95
C GLY A 33 -6.16 -25.45 -1.55
N LEU A 34 -6.95 -24.39 -1.28
CA LEU A 34 -6.99 -23.76 0.04
C LEU A 34 -7.62 -24.70 1.09
N PRO A 35 -7.18 -24.63 2.36
CA PRO A 35 -7.81 -25.34 3.47
C PRO A 35 -9.28 -24.94 3.67
N ASP A 36 -10.07 -25.83 4.25
CA ASP A 36 -11.51 -25.59 4.51
C ASP A 36 -11.77 -24.32 5.33
N ARG A 37 -10.91 -24.02 6.31
CA ARG A 37 -11.02 -22.80 7.11
C ARG A 37 -11.05 -21.55 6.23
N ASP A 38 -10.11 -21.44 5.30
CA ASP A 38 -9.95 -20.25 4.46
C ASP A 38 -11.03 -20.20 3.39
N ARG A 39 -11.37 -21.35 2.80
CA ARG A 39 -12.51 -21.46 1.87
C ARG A 39 -13.82 -21.00 2.49
N ASN A 40 -14.11 -21.45 3.72
CA ASN A 40 -15.32 -21.06 4.43
C ASN A 40 -15.29 -19.59 4.84
N GLY A 41 -14.14 -19.07 5.28
CA GLY A 41 -13.98 -17.66 5.64
C GLY A 41 -14.23 -16.74 4.44
N VAL A 42 -13.64 -17.04 3.28
CA VAL A 42 -13.84 -16.24 2.08
C VAL A 42 -15.25 -16.43 1.51
N ALA A 43 -15.84 -17.62 1.59
CA ALA A 43 -17.24 -17.81 1.21
C ALA A 43 -18.18 -16.94 2.06
N ALA A 44 -17.98 -16.90 3.38
CA ALA A 44 -18.76 -16.03 4.27
C ALA A 44 -18.54 -14.54 3.97
N PHE A 45 -17.32 -14.14 3.59
CA PHE A 45 -17.05 -12.79 3.10
C PHE A 45 -17.84 -12.48 1.83
N CYS A 46 -17.82 -13.36 0.82
CA CYS A 46 -18.58 -13.18 -0.42
C CYS A 46 -20.08 -13.09 -0.17
N ASP A 47 -20.63 -13.98 0.66
CA ASP A 47 -22.06 -13.98 1.02
C ASP A 47 -22.45 -12.69 1.76
N GLY A 48 -21.60 -12.23 2.69
CA GLY A 48 -21.76 -10.96 3.40
C GLY A 48 -21.77 -9.79 2.43
N LEU A 49 -20.74 -9.68 1.58
CA LEU A 49 -20.62 -8.60 0.61
C LEU A 49 -21.77 -8.55 -0.39
N ALA A 50 -22.28 -9.71 -0.83
CA ALA A 50 -23.45 -9.80 -1.72
C ALA A 50 -24.76 -9.37 -1.04
N SER A 51 -24.83 -9.43 0.29
CA SER A 51 -26.02 -9.08 1.08
C SER A 51 -26.01 -7.63 1.59
N THR A 52 -24.86 -6.96 1.58
CA THR A 52 -24.69 -5.57 2.00
C THR A 52 -25.13 -4.61 0.90
N ASP A 53 -25.73 -3.48 1.27
CA ASP A 53 -26.00 -2.41 0.32
C ASP A 53 -24.70 -1.92 -0.33
N LEU A 54 -24.71 -1.69 -1.65
CA LEU A 54 -23.48 -1.35 -2.38
C LEU A 54 -22.82 -0.08 -1.84
N LEU A 55 -23.60 0.95 -1.49
CA LEU A 55 -23.06 2.20 -0.98
C LEU A 55 -22.45 2.00 0.41
N GLU A 56 -23.05 1.14 1.23
CA GLU A 56 -22.49 0.76 2.53
C GLU A 56 -21.16 0.00 2.35
N ALA A 57 -21.10 -1.00 1.45
CA ALA A 57 -19.89 -1.74 1.15
C ALA A 57 -18.75 -0.81 0.65
N GLN A 58 -19.09 0.14 -0.23
CA GLN A 58 -18.16 1.17 -0.72
C GLN A 58 -17.66 2.08 0.41
N SER A 59 -18.55 2.52 1.29
CA SER A 59 -18.18 3.34 2.45
C SER A 59 -17.25 2.58 3.39
N THR A 60 -17.50 1.29 3.64
CA THR A 60 -16.63 0.44 4.45
C THR A 60 -15.26 0.28 3.80
N TYR A 61 -15.22 0.04 2.48
CA TYR A 61 -13.96 -0.09 1.74
C TYR A 61 -13.09 1.17 1.87
N ILE A 62 -13.67 2.35 1.60
CA ILE A 62 -12.97 3.63 1.68
C ILE A 62 -12.44 3.88 3.10
N ALA A 63 -13.28 3.63 4.11
CA ALA A 63 -12.90 3.81 5.51
C ALA A 63 -11.76 2.88 5.95
N LEU A 64 -11.68 1.68 5.37
CA LEU A 64 -10.63 0.71 5.68
C LEU A 64 -9.35 0.99 4.91
N PHE A 65 -9.41 1.17 3.59
CA PHE A 65 -8.22 1.08 2.74
C PHE A 65 -7.72 2.43 2.23
N ASP A 66 -8.63 3.35 1.93
CA ASP A 66 -8.26 4.64 1.30
C ASP A 66 -7.94 5.71 2.35
N ARG A 67 -8.65 5.68 3.49
CA ARG A 67 -8.49 6.67 4.55
C ARG A 67 -7.48 6.30 5.63
N ASN A 68 -7.15 5.01 5.75
CA ASN A 68 -6.29 4.52 6.82
C ASN A 68 -4.95 4.02 6.27
N PRO A 69 -3.85 4.80 6.44
CA PRO A 69 -2.53 4.42 5.96
C PRO A 69 -2.04 3.08 6.52
N SER A 70 -2.46 2.70 7.74
CA SER A 70 -2.07 1.41 8.35
C SER A 70 -2.68 0.19 7.65
N LEU A 71 -3.73 0.39 6.86
CA LEU A 71 -4.44 -0.65 6.13
C LEU A 71 -4.31 -0.51 4.60
N SER A 72 -3.58 0.50 4.13
CA SER A 72 -3.35 0.77 2.70
C SER A 72 -3.03 -0.50 1.90
N LEU A 73 -3.60 -0.62 0.70
CA LEU A 73 -3.39 -1.77 -0.17
C LEU A 73 -2.11 -1.67 -1.03
N TYR A 74 -1.20 -0.76 -0.69
CA TYR A 74 0.07 -0.55 -1.40
C TYR A 74 1.24 -1.14 -0.62
N LEU A 75 1.89 -2.15 -1.19
CA LEU A 75 2.93 -2.95 -0.53
C LEU A 75 4.08 -2.08 0.00
N PHE A 76 4.61 -1.18 -0.82
CA PHE A 76 5.82 -0.45 -0.46
C PHE A 76 5.58 0.64 0.58
N GLY A 77 4.33 1.08 0.76
CA GLY A 77 3.96 1.94 1.89
C GLY A 77 4.24 1.27 3.24
N HIS A 78 4.05 -0.05 3.34
CA HIS A 78 4.31 -0.81 4.56
C HIS A 78 5.77 -1.18 4.78
N VAL A 79 6.56 -1.28 3.72
CA VAL A 79 7.96 -1.71 3.79
C VAL A 79 8.92 -0.51 3.90
N HIS A 80 8.70 0.53 3.09
CA HIS A 80 9.65 1.63 2.90
C HIS A 80 9.13 2.99 3.37
N GLY A 81 7.84 3.13 3.69
CA GLY A 81 7.21 4.42 3.99
C GLY A 81 7.44 5.44 2.86
N ASP A 82 7.76 6.69 3.22
CA ASP A 82 8.08 7.77 2.25
C ASP A 82 9.57 7.87 1.89
N SER A 83 10.34 6.81 2.15
CA SER A 83 11.77 6.83 1.86
C SER A 83 12.06 6.79 0.36
N ARG A 84 13.25 7.27 -0.04
CA ARG A 84 13.73 7.16 -1.43
C ARG A 84 13.80 5.72 -1.94
N GLU A 85 13.94 4.75 -1.04
CA GLU A 85 13.99 3.32 -1.36
C GLU A 85 12.68 2.85 -2.00
N ARG A 86 11.54 3.46 -1.64
CA ARG A 86 10.24 3.18 -2.28
C ARG A 86 10.28 3.43 -3.78
N GLY A 87 10.93 4.51 -4.23
CA GLY A 87 11.01 4.85 -5.65
C GLY A 87 11.83 3.83 -6.46
N GLN A 88 12.90 3.30 -5.87
CA GLN A 88 13.70 2.26 -6.52
C GLN A 88 12.94 0.92 -6.56
N ALA A 89 12.30 0.52 -5.46
CA ALA A 89 11.47 -0.69 -5.42
C ALA A 89 10.34 -0.67 -6.46
N MET A 90 9.72 0.50 -6.66
CA MET A 90 8.71 0.72 -7.71
C MET A 90 9.29 0.50 -9.11
N ALA A 91 10.46 1.07 -9.40
CA ALA A 91 11.12 0.91 -10.70
C ALA A 91 11.53 -0.55 -10.97
N ASP A 92 12.00 -1.25 -9.94
CA ASP A 92 12.37 -2.67 -10.02
C ASP A 92 11.14 -3.54 -10.30
N LEU A 93 10.03 -3.31 -9.60
CA LEU A 93 8.77 -4.05 -9.83
C LEU A 93 8.20 -3.81 -11.23
N VAL A 94 8.27 -2.57 -11.75
CA VAL A 94 7.89 -2.28 -13.14
C VAL A 94 8.79 -3.00 -14.14
N ALA A 95 10.10 -3.07 -13.88
CA ALA A 95 11.02 -3.83 -14.72
C ALA A 95 10.65 -5.32 -14.74
N ASP A 96 10.21 -5.87 -13.61
CA ASP A 96 9.79 -7.27 -13.48
C ASP A 96 8.54 -7.57 -14.29
N TYR A 97 7.53 -6.70 -14.24
CA TYR A 97 6.34 -6.81 -15.09
C TYR A 97 6.69 -6.75 -16.58
N ASN A 98 7.54 -5.79 -16.98
CA ASN A 98 7.97 -5.63 -18.37
C ASN A 98 8.76 -6.83 -18.88
N ARG A 99 9.60 -7.47 -18.05
CA ARG A 99 10.35 -8.68 -18.42
C ARG A 99 9.43 -9.84 -18.82
N MET A 100 8.18 -9.82 -18.36
CA MET A 100 7.17 -10.82 -18.65
C MET A 100 6.22 -10.40 -19.78
N GLY A 101 6.50 -9.27 -20.43
CA GLY A 101 5.69 -8.72 -21.50
C GLY A 101 4.36 -8.15 -21.01
N LEU A 102 4.27 -7.79 -19.73
CA LEU A 102 3.09 -7.19 -19.13
C LEU A 102 3.29 -5.68 -19.06
N GLU A 103 2.33 -4.95 -19.62
CA GLU A 103 2.26 -3.50 -19.55
C GLU A 103 1.12 -3.12 -18.61
N LEU A 104 1.42 -2.28 -17.62
CA LEU A 104 0.40 -1.70 -16.76
C LEU A 104 -0.35 -0.63 -17.57
N THR A 105 -1.60 -0.92 -17.90
CA THR A 105 -2.45 -0.02 -18.71
C THR A 105 -3.44 0.80 -17.87
N GLY A 106 -3.47 0.60 -16.55
CA GLY A 106 -4.35 1.30 -15.63
C GLY A 106 -3.68 2.45 -14.89
N ASP A 107 -4.48 3.23 -14.18
CA ASP A 107 -4.01 4.32 -13.31
C ASP A 107 -3.44 3.83 -11.97
N GLU A 108 -3.48 2.52 -11.73
CA GLU A 108 -2.99 1.89 -10.49
C GLU A 108 -1.47 1.71 -10.49
N LEU A 109 -0.85 1.90 -9.33
CA LEU A 109 0.58 1.67 -9.14
C LEU A 109 0.91 0.16 -9.16
N PRO A 110 2.14 -0.22 -9.55
CA PRO A 110 2.54 -1.63 -9.66
C PRO A 110 2.49 -2.37 -8.31
N ASP A 111 2.64 -1.65 -7.18
CA ASP A 111 2.69 -2.19 -5.82
C ASP A 111 1.31 -2.30 -5.15
N TYR A 112 0.24 -1.99 -5.88
CA TYR A 112 -1.13 -2.26 -5.44
C TYR A 112 -1.37 -3.78 -5.34
N ILE A 113 -1.76 -4.26 -4.15
CA ILE A 113 -1.86 -5.70 -3.85
C ILE A 113 -2.71 -6.47 -4.88
N PRO A 114 -3.90 -6.00 -5.32
CA PRO A 114 -4.68 -6.69 -6.35
C PRO A 114 -3.94 -6.83 -7.69
N VAL A 115 -3.20 -5.80 -8.11
CA VAL A 115 -2.38 -5.85 -9.33
C VAL A 115 -1.26 -6.87 -9.17
N PHE A 116 -0.58 -6.89 -8.01
CA PHE A 116 0.46 -7.87 -7.72
C PHE A 116 -0.08 -9.30 -7.68
N LEU A 117 -1.26 -9.53 -7.11
CA LEU A 117 -1.91 -10.85 -7.08
C LEU A 117 -2.38 -11.29 -8.48
N GLU A 118 -2.88 -10.37 -9.30
CA GLU A 118 -3.19 -10.66 -10.70
C GLU A 118 -1.91 -11.04 -11.46
N PHE A 119 -0.82 -10.31 -11.27
CA PHE A 119 0.50 -10.65 -11.82
C PHE A 119 0.96 -12.05 -11.37
N ALA A 120 0.92 -12.36 -10.07
CA ALA A 120 1.24 -13.70 -9.57
C ALA A 120 0.34 -14.78 -10.18
N SER A 121 -0.93 -14.46 -10.48
CA SER A 121 -1.87 -15.38 -11.10
C SER A 121 -1.49 -15.82 -12.52
N LEU A 122 -0.65 -15.05 -13.21
CA LEU A 122 -0.18 -15.37 -14.58
C LEU A 122 0.91 -16.44 -14.59
N HIS A 123 1.47 -16.77 -13.42
CA HIS A 123 2.54 -17.75 -13.26
C HIS A 123 2.01 -19.17 -12.99
N GLY A 124 2.92 -20.13 -13.17
CA GLY A 124 2.74 -21.50 -12.68
C GLY A 124 2.57 -21.53 -11.16
N GLU A 125 1.93 -22.58 -10.63
CA GLU A 125 1.54 -22.62 -9.21
C GLU A 125 2.72 -22.39 -8.26
N ALA A 126 3.86 -23.05 -8.47
CA ALA A 126 5.01 -22.92 -7.57
C ALA A 126 5.58 -21.49 -7.53
N GLU A 127 5.70 -20.85 -8.69
CA GLU A 127 6.22 -19.48 -8.80
C GLU A 127 5.22 -18.45 -8.26
N ALA A 128 3.93 -18.63 -8.55
CA ALA A 128 2.89 -17.77 -7.99
C ALA A 128 2.86 -17.82 -6.46
N ARG A 129 3.02 -19.02 -5.87
CA ARG A 129 3.15 -19.18 -4.41
C ARG A 129 4.39 -18.48 -3.87
N ALA A 130 5.53 -18.62 -4.55
CA ALA A 130 6.77 -17.95 -4.15
C ALA A 130 6.61 -16.42 -4.15
N LEU A 131 6.06 -15.85 -5.23
CA LEU A 131 5.78 -14.41 -5.36
C LEU A 131 4.84 -13.90 -4.27
N ILE A 132 3.71 -14.59 -4.02
CA ILE A 132 2.81 -14.23 -2.92
C ILE A 132 3.50 -14.39 -1.56
N GLY A 133 4.38 -15.38 -1.45
CA GLY A 133 5.24 -15.56 -0.29
C GLY A 133 6.13 -14.34 -0.03
N GLU A 134 6.64 -13.63 -1.04
CA GLU A 134 7.50 -12.45 -0.83
C GLU A 134 6.81 -11.34 -0.04
N ILE A 135 5.48 -11.24 -0.14
CA ILE A 135 4.67 -10.21 0.54
C ILE A 135 4.04 -10.70 1.86
N ALA A 136 4.44 -11.86 2.39
CA ALA A 136 3.77 -12.50 3.52
C ALA A 136 3.71 -11.61 4.78
N GLU A 137 4.76 -10.85 5.12
CA GLU A 137 4.76 -9.94 6.28
C GLU A 137 3.69 -8.86 6.14
N VAL A 138 3.56 -8.25 4.96
CA VAL A 138 2.57 -7.20 4.71
C VAL A 138 1.16 -7.78 4.77
N VAL A 139 0.94 -8.92 4.12
CA VAL A 139 -0.37 -9.61 4.11
C VAL A 139 -0.79 -10.02 5.52
N ALA A 140 0.12 -10.61 6.31
CA ALA A 140 -0.16 -11.02 7.68
C ALA A 140 -0.38 -9.82 8.60
N LEU A 141 0.39 -8.74 8.46
CA LEU A 141 0.19 -7.49 9.20
C LEU A 141 -1.20 -6.90 8.94
N LEU A 142 -1.62 -6.84 7.68
CA LEU A 142 -2.95 -6.37 7.30
C LEU A 142 -4.06 -7.28 7.85
N ALA A 143 -3.88 -8.60 7.78
CA ALA A 143 -4.82 -9.56 8.36
C ALA A 143 -5.01 -9.34 9.87
N GLU A 144 -3.93 -9.21 10.64
CA GLU A 144 -3.98 -8.96 12.08
C GLU A 144 -4.69 -7.64 12.42
N ARG A 145 -4.41 -6.56 11.68
CA ARG A 145 -5.09 -5.27 11.88
C ARG A 145 -6.58 -5.35 11.58
N LEU A 146 -6.95 -6.05 10.51
CA LEU A 146 -8.36 -6.26 10.14
C LEU A 146 -9.10 -7.14 11.15
N GLU A 147 -8.45 -8.18 11.68
CA GLU A 147 -9.01 -9.06 12.72
C GLU A 147 -9.27 -8.29 14.02
N LYS A 148 -8.32 -7.45 14.46
CA LYS A 148 -8.50 -6.57 15.64
C LYS A 148 -9.69 -5.61 15.48
N ARG A 149 -10.01 -5.23 14.24
CA ARG A 149 -11.14 -4.36 13.90
C ARG A 149 -12.44 -5.13 13.65
N GLY A 150 -12.41 -6.46 13.66
CA GLY A 150 -13.56 -7.30 13.33
C GLY A 150 -14.00 -7.21 11.86
N SER A 151 -13.10 -6.80 10.96
CA SER A 151 -13.42 -6.65 9.54
C SER A 151 -13.42 -8.01 8.83
N PRO A 152 -14.46 -8.33 8.02
CA PRO A 152 -14.51 -9.60 7.30
C PRO A 152 -13.45 -9.71 6.19
N TYR A 153 -12.85 -8.58 5.76
CA TYR A 153 -11.72 -8.57 4.84
C TYR A 153 -10.51 -9.35 5.37
N ALA A 154 -10.38 -9.53 6.69
CA ALA A 154 -9.35 -10.39 7.28
C ALA A 154 -9.30 -11.79 6.66
N ALA A 155 -10.47 -12.38 6.35
CA ALA A 155 -10.55 -13.71 5.76
C ALA A 155 -9.89 -13.78 4.36
N VAL A 156 -9.99 -12.70 3.58
CA VAL A 156 -9.37 -12.60 2.25
C VAL A 156 -7.84 -12.56 2.41
N PHE A 157 -7.31 -11.75 3.32
CA PHE A 157 -5.87 -11.67 3.56
C PHE A 157 -5.29 -12.98 4.13
N ARG A 158 -6.00 -13.65 5.04
CA ARG A 158 -5.58 -14.99 5.53
C ARG A 158 -5.55 -16.02 4.40
N ALA A 159 -6.51 -15.98 3.48
CA ALA A 159 -6.48 -16.84 2.31
C ALA A 159 -5.28 -16.54 1.39
N VAL A 160 -4.91 -15.26 1.21
CA VAL A 160 -3.70 -14.88 0.45
C VAL A 160 -2.43 -15.39 1.14
N GLU A 161 -2.33 -15.23 2.46
CA GLU A 161 -1.21 -15.71 3.28
C GLU A 161 -1.05 -17.24 3.12
N THR A 162 -2.13 -18.00 3.31
CA THR A 162 -2.12 -19.46 3.13
C THR A 162 -1.77 -19.85 1.69
N LEU A 163 -2.22 -19.09 0.70
CA LEU A 163 -1.93 -19.38 -0.70
C LEU A 163 -0.43 -19.27 -0.98
N GLY A 164 0.24 -18.22 -0.47
CA GLY A 164 1.69 -18.06 -0.59
C GLY A 164 2.49 -19.15 0.12
N GLY A 165 1.97 -19.68 1.23
CA GLY A 165 2.53 -20.85 1.92
C GLY A 165 3.83 -20.59 2.68
N ARG A 166 4.37 -19.36 2.63
CA ARG A 166 5.44 -18.90 3.51
C ARG A 166 4.83 -18.28 4.77
N GLN A 167 5.29 -18.70 5.93
CA GLN A 167 4.92 -18.06 7.18
C GLN A 167 5.66 -16.72 7.31
N ALA A 168 4.91 -15.67 7.63
CA ALA A 168 5.48 -14.38 7.95
C ALA A 168 6.25 -14.43 9.27
N ASP A 169 7.29 -13.61 9.39
CA ASP A 169 8.02 -13.49 10.65
C ASP A 169 7.16 -12.80 11.72
N ARG A 170 6.80 -13.57 12.74
CA ARG A 170 5.94 -13.13 13.83
C ARG A 170 6.59 -12.02 14.66
N GLU A 171 7.91 -12.04 14.85
CA GLU A 171 8.59 -11.00 15.63
C GLU A 171 8.51 -9.65 14.90
N THR A 172 8.78 -9.65 13.60
CA THR A 172 8.61 -8.48 12.73
C THR A 172 7.17 -7.95 12.76
N ILE A 173 6.16 -8.82 12.68
CA ILE A 173 4.76 -8.40 12.75
C ILE A 173 4.41 -7.80 14.12
N GLU A 174 4.81 -8.47 15.21
CA GLU A 174 4.52 -8.01 16.57
C GLU A 174 5.16 -6.64 16.85
N ALA A 175 6.39 -6.41 16.37
CA ALA A 175 7.04 -5.11 16.43
C ALA A 175 6.21 -4.03 15.70
N ARG A 176 5.79 -4.30 14.44
CA ARG A 176 5.00 -3.37 13.63
C ARG A 176 3.59 -3.13 14.17
N LEU A 177 3.00 -4.10 14.87
CA LEU A 177 1.71 -3.94 15.55
C LEU A 177 1.81 -3.16 16.87
N SER A 178 3.00 -3.06 17.45
CA SER A 178 3.25 -2.29 18.67
C SER A 178 3.49 -0.80 18.41
N GLU A 179 3.86 -0.46 17.17
CA GLU A 179 3.94 0.92 16.70
C GLU A 179 2.54 1.56 16.70
N PRO A 180 2.41 2.82 17.15
CA PRO A 180 1.13 3.51 17.08
C PRO A 180 0.72 3.67 15.61
N GLU A 181 -0.51 3.26 15.29
CA GLU A 181 -1.06 3.48 13.95
C GLU A 181 -1.22 4.98 13.69
N PRO A 182 -0.93 5.46 12.46
CA PRO A 182 -1.25 6.82 12.06
C PRO A 182 -2.74 7.08 12.31
N ALA A 183 -3.06 8.17 13.00
CA ALA A 183 -4.44 8.52 13.28
C ALA A 183 -5.12 9.02 11.99
N ASP A 184 -6.23 8.38 11.60
CA ASP A 184 -7.14 8.86 10.54
C ASP A 184 -8.15 9.85 11.14
N THR A 185 -7.65 10.89 11.82
CA THR A 185 -8.47 12.03 12.22
C THR A 185 -8.11 13.23 11.34
N PRO A 186 -9.07 14.10 11.00
CA PRO A 186 -8.79 15.31 10.21
C PRO A 186 -7.62 16.11 10.77
N GLU A 187 -7.53 16.24 12.10
CA GLU A 187 -6.48 16.99 12.78
C GLU A 187 -5.09 16.34 12.64
N ALA A 188 -5.02 15.00 12.60
CA ALA A 188 -3.77 14.28 12.42
C ALA A 188 -3.29 14.33 10.97
N LEU A 189 -4.23 14.27 10.02
CA LEU A 189 -3.95 14.48 8.60
C LEU A 189 -3.48 15.92 8.36
N ASP A 190 -4.18 16.92 8.88
CA ASP A 190 -3.80 18.33 8.76
C ASP A 190 -2.41 18.60 9.34
N ALA A 191 -2.09 18.03 10.51
CA ALA A 191 -0.77 18.16 11.13
C ALA A 191 0.35 17.50 10.31
N GLN A 192 0.08 16.42 9.58
CA GLN A 192 1.05 15.75 8.71
C GLN A 192 1.42 16.59 7.47
N TYR A 193 0.48 17.42 6.99
CA TYR A 193 0.65 18.25 5.80
C TYR A 193 0.85 19.75 6.12
N GLU A 194 1.01 20.10 7.40
CA GLU A 194 1.34 21.46 7.80
C GLU A 194 2.80 21.77 7.43
N GLU A 195 2.99 22.46 6.30
CA GLU A 195 4.33 22.88 5.88
C GLU A 195 4.92 23.88 6.88
N ALA A 196 6.12 23.59 7.36
CA ALA A 196 6.88 24.55 8.14
C ALA A 196 7.10 25.82 7.30
N PRO A 197 6.79 27.02 7.82
CA PRO A 197 6.88 28.24 7.04
C PRO A 197 8.31 28.44 6.53
N VAL A 198 8.45 28.62 5.22
CA VAL A 198 9.74 28.86 4.59
C VAL A 198 10.26 30.22 5.06
N ASN A 199 11.19 30.21 6.01
CA ASN A 199 11.83 31.42 6.50
C ASN A 199 12.97 31.83 5.57
N PHE A 200 12.73 32.82 4.71
CA PHE A 200 13.73 33.37 3.79
C PHE A 200 14.84 34.17 4.48
N MET A 201 14.73 34.45 5.79
CA MET A 201 15.72 35.23 6.55
C MET A 201 16.70 34.39 7.37
N GLU A 202 16.48 33.08 7.50
CA GLU A 202 17.44 32.18 8.14
C GLU A 202 18.43 31.61 7.11
N PRO A 203 19.74 31.60 7.41
CA PRO A 203 20.70 30.98 6.51
C PRO A 203 20.38 29.50 6.37
N ALA A 204 20.37 29.00 5.14
CA ALA A 204 20.17 27.59 4.85
C ALA A 204 21.06 26.74 5.76
N ALA A 205 20.45 25.77 6.46
CA ALA A 205 21.17 24.82 7.29
C ALA A 205 22.31 24.18 6.45
N ALA A 206 23.50 24.09 7.04
CA ALA A 206 24.71 23.64 6.35
C ALA A 206 24.60 22.23 5.74
N ASP A 207 23.61 21.45 6.17
CA ASP A 207 23.33 20.08 5.69
C ASP A 207 22.06 19.97 4.81
N SER A 208 21.62 21.07 4.17
CA SER A 208 20.60 20.97 3.11
C SER A 208 21.16 20.19 1.91
N PRO A 209 20.51 19.10 1.44
CA PRO A 209 21.00 18.28 0.34
C PRO A 209 20.87 18.97 -1.04
N CYS A 210 20.43 20.22 -1.09
CA CYS A 210 20.30 20.98 -2.33
C CYS A 210 21.54 21.84 -2.59
N SER A 211 22.61 21.20 -3.05
CA SER A 211 23.87 21.87 -3.44
C SER A 211 23.68 22.97 -4.49
N LYS A 212 22.62 22.87 -5.32
CA LYS A 212 22.28 23.86 -6.35
C LYS A 212 21.70 25.16 -5.78
N ALA A 213 20.86 25.07 -4.74
CA ALA A 213 20.31 26.24 -4.07
C ALA A 213 21.41 27.03 -3.34
N ALA A 214 22.31 26.32 -2.66
CA ALA A 214 23.46 26.93 -2.00
C ALA A 214 24.42 27.62 -3.00
N ALA A 215 24.58 27.07 -4.20
CA ALA A 215 25.40 27.66 -5.26
C ALA A 215 24.77 28.96 -5.82
N LEU A 216 23.47 28.94 -6.11
CA LEU A 216 22.72 30.11 -6.61
C LEU A 216 22.72 31.27 -5.60
N VAL A 217 22.54 30.99 -4.31
CA VAL A 217 22.59 32.01 -3.25
C VAL A 217 23.99 32.64 -3.12
N ARG A 218 25.06 31.85 -3.30
CA ARG A 218 26.44 32.38 -3.30
C ARG A 218 26.73 33.27 -4.50
N GLU A 219 26.16 32.95 -5.65
CA GLU A 219 26.32 33.75 -6.87
C GLU A 219 25.58 35.09 -6.73
N PHE A 220 24.35 35.07 -6.20
CA PHE A 220 23.56 36.29 -5.97
C PHE A 220 24.20 37.25 -4.96
N ASN A 221 24.83 36.72 -3.90
CA ASN A 221 25.50 37.51 -2.88
C ASN A 221 26.85 38.11 -3.33
N ARG A 222 27.43 37.67 -4.47
CA ARG A 222 28.63 38.31 -5.02
C ARG A 222 28.34 39.65 -5.70
N ASP A 223 27.11 39.84 -6.18
CA ASP A 223 26.73 41.02 -6.97
C ASP A 223 26.16 42.18 -6.14
N LEU A 224 26.06 42.01 -4.81
CA LEU A 224 25.67 43.09 -3.91
C LEU A 224 26.88 43.97 -3.58
N PRO A 225 26.89 45.26 -3.97
CA PRO A 225 27.95 46.17 -3.53
C PRO A 225 27.92 46.31 -2.00
N PRO A 226 29.08 46.45 -1.34
CA PRO A 226 29.12 46.53 0.12
C PRO A 226 28.28 47.71 0.61
N ALA A 227 27.48 47.47 1.65
CA ALA A 227 26.66 48.50 2.28
C ALA A 227 27.55 49.68 2.68
N ARG A 228 27.23 50.88 2.16
CA ARG A 228 27.94 52.11 2.52
C ARG A 228 27.78 52.35 4.02
N ALA A 229 28.91 52.45 4.73
CA ALA A 229 28.93 52.90 6.11
C ALA A 229 28.31 54.30 6.18
N THR A 230 27.21 54.44 6.91
CA THR A 230 26.66 55.75 7.27
C THR A 230 27.54 56.32 8.38
N ASP A 231 28.46 57.22 8.01
CA ASP A 231 29.12 58.08 8.98
C ASP A 231 28.07 58.97 9.66
N LYS A 232 27.96 58.82 10.98
CA LYS A 232 27.19 59.73 11.84
C LYS A 232 27.97 61.04 11.98
N CYS A 233 27.35 62.16 11.62
CA CYS A 233 27.67 63.46 12.23
C CYS A 233 26.98 63.58 13.60
#